data_AF-A0A5K4F8R6-F1
#
_entry.id   AF-A0A5K4F8R6-F1
#
_cell.length_a   1.000
_cell.length_b   1.000
_cell.length_c   1.000
_cell.angle_alpha   90.00
_cell.angle_beta   90.00
_cell.angle_gamma   90.00
#
_symmetry.space_group_name_H-M   'P 1'
#
loop_
_entity.id
_entity.type
_entity.pdbx_description
1 polymer ?
#
loop_
_entity_poly.entity_id
_entity_poly.type
_entity_poly.pdbx_seq_one_letter_code
_entity_poly.pdbx_strand_id
1 'polypeptide(L)'
;MDKIHRDLKCCGSLNHLEYGDKIPSSCHEDGSIYKNGCTDALNRFSGQFLRTAIVLSLMFIILEVVAIGCSIYLAAYIDAKDQR
;
A
#
# COMPACT_ATOMS: atom_id res chain seq x y z
N MET A 1 11.21 -9.03 -15.83
CA MET A 1 11.47 -9.76 -14.57
C MET A 1 12.52 -9.08 -13.70
N ASP A 2 13.60 -8.51 -14.25
CA ASP A 2 14.70 -7.96 -13.42
C ASP A 2 14.29 -6.82 -12.48
N LYS A 3 13.37 -5.94 -12.89
CA LYS A 3 12.82 -4.90 -12.01
C LYS A 3 12.04 -5.50 -10.84
N ILE A 4 11.21 -6.51 -11.11
CA ILE A 4 10.41 -7.19 -10.08
C ILE A 4 11.34 -7.85 -9.04
N HIS A 5 12.40 -8.53 -9.50
CA HIS A 5 13.38 -9.14 -8.59
C HIS A 5 14.05 -8.13 -7.67
N ARG A 6 14.40 -6.94 -8.19
CA ARG A 6 15.05 -5.87 -7.42
C ARG A 6 14.08 -5.13 -6.51
N ASP A 7 12.91 -4.75 -7.03
CA ASP A 7 11.92 -3.93 -6.31
C ASP A 7 11.26 -4.73 -5.18
N LEU A 8 11.00 -6.03 -5.40
CA LEU A 8 10.36 -6.90 -4.41
C LEU A 8 11.35 -7.81 -3.65
N LYS A 9 12.65 -7.69 -3.91
CA LYS A 9 13.71 -8.52 -3.30
C LYS A 9 13.37 -10.01 -3.32
N CYS A 10 13.03 -10.49 -4.50
CA CYS A 10 12.51 -11.85 -4.73
C CYS A 10 13.20 -12.51 -5.91
N CYS A 11 13.16 -13.85 -5.95
CA CYS A 11 13.69 -14.62 -7.07
C CYS A 11 12.80 -15.81 -7.40
N GLY A 12 12.43 -15.91 -8.68
CA GLY A 12 11.53 -16.95 -9.18
C GLY A 12 10.08 -16.73 -8.76
N SER A 13 9.18 -17.58 -9.25
CA SER A 13 7.76 -17.51 -8.92
C SER A 13 7.54 -17.92 -7.46
N LEU A 14 8.03 -19.10 -7.08
CA LEU A 14 7.95 -19.65 -5.72
C LEU A 14 9.29 -19.59 -4.98
N ASN A 15 10.41 -19.82 -5.69
CA ASN A 15 11.76 -19.71 -5.14
C ASN A 15 12.83 -19.59 -6.25
N HIS A 16 14.06 -19.31 -5.82
CA HIS A 16 15.23 -19.24 -6.70
C HIS A 16 15.64 -20.58 -7.33
N LEU A 17 15.19 -21.72 -6.79
CA LEU A 17 15.53 -23.06 -7.30
C LEU A 17 14.89 -23.35 -8.66
N GLU A 18 13.82 -22.63 -9.03
CA GLU A 18 13.22 -22.71 -10.37
C GLU A 18 14.21 -22.37 -11.49
N TYR A 19 15.23 -21.57 -11.20
CA TYR A 19 16.28 -21.22 -12.15
C TYR A 19 17.43 -22.23 -12.21
N GLY A 20 17.44 -23.25 -11.34
CA GLY A 20 18.55 -24.19 -11.21
C GLY A 20 19.87 -23.46 -11.02
N ASP A 21 20.87 -23.77 -11.85
CA ASP A 21 22.20 -23.15 -11.81
C ASP A 21 22.28 -21.79 -12.52
N LYS A 22 21.22 -21.37 -13.23
CA LYS A 22 21.21 -20.13 -14.03
C LYS A 22 20.35 -19.05 -13.38
N ILE A 23 20.71 -18.67 -12.16
CA ILE A 23 20.03 -17.60 -11.43
C ILE A 23 20.43 -16.24 -12.05
N PRO A 24 19.46 -15.40 -12.48
CA PRO A 24 19.78 -14.11 -13.06
C PRO A 24 20.43 -13.17 -12.03
N SER A 25 21.31 -12.29 -12.51
CA SER A 25 22.00 -11.30 -11.65
C SER A 25 21.05 -10.33 -10.96
N SER A 26 19.83 -10.17 -11.47
CA SER A 26 18.77 -9.39 -10.83
C SER A 26 18.22 -9.99 -9.53
N CYS A 27 18.45 -11.29 -9.29
CA CYS A 27 18.11 -11.96 -8.05
C CYS A 27 19.18 -11.84 -6.95
N HIS A 28 20.26 -11.11 -7.20
CA HIS A 28 21.38 -10.97 -6.29
C HIS A 28 21.41 -9.56 -5.67
N GLU A 29 21.60 -9.50 -4.35
CA GLU A 29 21.85 -8.27 -3.59
C GLU A 29 23.09 -8.49 -2.72
N ASP A 30 24.13 -7.68 -2.93
CA ASP A 30 25.40 -7.73 -2.18
C ASP A 30 26.04 -9.14 -2.11
N GLY A 31 25.91 -9.92 -3.18
CA GLY A 31 26.44 -11.29 -3.26
C GLY A 31 25.54 -12.36 -2.63
N SER A 32 24.37 -11.99 -2.12
CA SER A 32 23.36 -12.92 -1.59
C SER A 32 22.19 -13.09 -2.57
N ILE A 33 21.65 -14.31 -2.67
CA ILE A 33 20.49 -14.62 -3.52
C ILE A 33 19.20 -14.43 -2.71
N TYR A 34 18.21 -13.78 -3.30
CA TYR A 34 16.88 -13.70 -2.70
C TYR A 34 16.25 -15.10 -2.57
N LYS A 35 15.97 -15.50 -1.33
CA LYS A 35 15.37 -16.81 -1.04
C LYS A 35 13.86 -16.86 -1.25
N ASN A 36 13.19 -15.71 -1.22
CA ASN A 36 11.74 -15.60 -1.32
C ASN A 36 11.27 -15.63 -2.77
N GLY A 37 10.16 -16.33 -3.03
CA GLY A 37 9.44 -16.26 -4.30
C GLY A 37 8.74 -14.92 -4.50
N CYS A 38 8.68 -14.47 -5.75
CA CYS A 38 8.02 -13.23 -6.10
C CYS A 38 6.51 -13.26 -5.89
N THR A 39 5.87 -14.43 -5.95
CA THR A 39 4.43 -14.55 -5.69
C THR A 39 4.09 -14.21 -4.23
N ASP A 40 4.88 -14.72 -3.28
CA ASP A 40 4.72 -14.41 -1.86
C ASP A 40 5.10 -12.97 -1.55
N ALA A 41 6.20 -12.48 -2.13
CA ALA A 41 6.61 -11.09 -1.96
C ALA A 41 5.54 -10.12 -2.49
N LEU A 42 4.95 -10.42 -3.65
CA LEU A 42 3.90 -9.62 -4.26
C LEU A 42 2.60 -9.67 -3.45
N ASN A 43 2.23 -10.84 -2.93
CA ASN A 43 1.05 -10.98 -2.08
C ASN A 43 1.20 -10.17 -0.78
N ARG A 44 2.39 -10.21 -0.16
CA ARG A 44 2.70 -9.40 1.03
C ARG A 44 2.71 -7.91 0.73
N PHE A 45 3.32 -7.52 -0.38
CA PHE A 45 3.35 -6.13 -0.85
C PHE A 45 1.92 -5.63 -1.06
N SER A 46 1.14 -6.33 -1.89
CA SER A 46 -0.27 -6.02 -2.15
C SER A 46 -1.10 -5.92 -0.87
N GLY A 47 -0.94 -6.89 0.06
CA GLY A 47 -1.63 -6.87 1.35
C GLY A 47 -1.31 -5.63 2.19
N GLN A 48 -0.05 -5.17 2.20
CA GLN A 48 0.35 -3.95 2.91
C GLN A 48 -0.23 -2.67 2.25
N PHE A 49 -0.19 -2.57 0.93
CA PHE A 49 -0.77 -1.42 0.22
C PHE A 49 -2.29 -1.36 0.38
N LEU A 50 -2.98 -2.50 0.26
CA LEU A 50 -4.42 -2.59 0.47
C LEU A 50 -4.79 -2.20 1.90
N ARG A 51 -4.07 -2.70 2.90
CA ARG A 51 -4.31 -2.32 4.30
C ARG A 51 -4.11 -0.83 4.52
N THR A 52 -3.06 -0.26 3.95
CA THR A 52 -2.78 1.18 4.04
C THR A 52 -3.87 2.01 3.35
N ALA A 53 -4.29 1.61 2.15
CA ALA A 53 -5.36 2.27 1.41
C ALA A 53 -6.70 2.24 2.16
N ILE A 54 -7.05 1.11 2.79
CA ILE A 54 -8.25 0.98 3.62
C ILE A 54 -8.20 1.91 4.83
N VAL A 55 -7.05 2.00 5.51
CA VAL A 55 -6.92 2.92 6.65
C VAL A 55 -7.06 4.37 6.21
N LEU A 56 -6.43 4.75 5.09
CA LEU A 56 -6.53 6.10 4.56
C LEU A 56 -7.97 6.44 4.16
N SER A 57 -8.68 5.53 3.48
CA SER A 57 -10.08 5.79 3.09
C SER A 57 -10.99 6.00 4.30
N LEU A 58 -10.81 5.21 5.36
CA LEU A 58 -11.55 5.40 6.62
C LEU A 58 -11.26 6.76 7.26
N MET A 59 -10.01 7.22 7.25
CA MET A 59 -9.65 8.54 7.75
C MET A 59 -10.31 9.67 6.96
N PHE A 60 -10.37 9.56 5.63
CA PHE A 60 -11.07 10.52 4.78
C PHE A 60 -12.56 10.57 5.09
N ILE A 61 -13.22 9.42 5.28
CA ILE A 61 -14.64 9.37 5.66
C ILE A 61 -14.88 10.10 6.98
N ILE A 62 -14.03 9.89 7.98
CA ILE A 62 -14.15 10.58 9.28
C ILE A 62 -14.00 12.10 9.09
N LEU A 63 -13.01 12.54 8.30
CA LEU A 63 -12.80 13.96 8.03
C LEU A 63 -14.00 14.59 7.30
N GLU A 64 -14.59 13.89 6.34
CA GLU A 64 -15.78 14.37 5.64
C GLU A 64 -16.98 14.50 6.59
N VAL A 65 -17.22 13.51 7.45
CA VAL A 65 -18.31 13.58 8.44
C VAL A 65 -18.12 14.77 9.39
N VAL A 66 -16.90 15.00 9.86
CA VAL A 66 -16.59 16.17 10.71
C VAL A 66 -16.82 17.47 9.95
N ALA A 67 -16.35 17.56 8.69
CA ALA A 67 -16.52 18.75 7.87
C ALA A 67 -17.99 19.07 7.60
N ILE A 68 -18.80 18.05 7.30
CA ILE A 68 -20.25 18.19 7.15
C ILE A 68 -20.89 18.66 8.45
N GLY A 69 -20.53 18.05 9.59
CA GLY A 69 -21.03 18.45 10.91
C GLY A 69 -20.72 19.91 11.25
N CYS A 70 -19.48 20.35 11.02
CA CYS A 70 -19.07 21.74 11.20
C CYS A 70 -19.84 22.69 10.27
N SER A 71 -20.07 22.28 9.02
CA SER A 71 -20.79 23.09 8.03
C SER A 71 -22.25 23.31 8.44
N ILE A 72 -22.92 22.25 8.88
CA ILE A 72 -24.30 22.32 9.38
C ILE A 72 -24.38 23.21 10.62
N TYR A 73 -23.44 23.04 11.57
CA TYR A 73 -23.38 23.85 12.78
C TYR A 73 -23.20 25.35 12.48
N LEU A 74 -22.25 25.67 11.59
CA LEU A 74 -21.99 27.05 11.18
C LEU A 74 -23.19 27.66 10.45
N ALA A 75 -23.85 26.92 9.57
CA ALA A 75 -25.05 27.39 8.89
C ALA A 75 -26.17 27.73 9.87
N ALA A 76 -26.44 26.85 10.84
CA ALA A 76 -27.44 27.09 11.88
C ALA A 76 -27.07 28.29 12.77
N TYR A 77 -25.79 28.48 13.09
CA TYR A 77 -25.33 29.62 13.85
C TYR A 77 -25.53 30.96 13.12
N ILE A 78 -25.25 31.00 11.81
CA ILE A 78 -25.44 32.19 10.99
C ILE A 78 -26.93 32.54 10.90
N ASP A 79 -27.79 31.56 10.64
CA ASP A 79 -29.25 31.75 10.56
C ASP A 79 -29.83 32.29 11.87
N ALA A 80 -29.42 31.72 13.02
CA ALA A 80 -29.83 32.18 14.34
C ALA A 80 -29.35 33.61 14.68
N LYS A 81 -28.26 34.06 14.05
CA LYS A 81 -27.73 35.41 14.23
C LYS A 81 -28.43 36.44 13.33
N ASP A 82 -28.87 36.03 12.13
CA ASP A 82 -29.59 36.91 11.19
C ASP A 82 -30.99 37.31 11.71
N GLN A 83 -31.64 36.43 12.50
CA GLN A 83 -32.95 36.71 13.10
C GLN A 83 -32.94 37.60 14.36
N ARG A 84 -31.76 38.03 14.85
CA ARG A 84 -31.62 38.80 16.09
C ARG A 84 -31.09 40.22 15.82
#